data_AF-A0A952SMG0-F1
#
_entry.id   AF-A0A952SMG0-F1
#
_cell.length_a   1.000
_cell.length_b   1.000
_cell.length_c   1.000
_cell.angle_alpha   90.00
_cell.angle_beta   90.00
_cell.angle_gamma   90.00
#
_symmetry.space_group_name_H-M   'P 1'
#
loop_
_entity.id
_entity.type
_entity.pdbx_description
1 polymer ?
#
loop_
_entity_poly.entity_id
_entity_poly.type
_entity_poly.pdbx_seq_one_letter_code
_entity_poly.pdbx_strand_id
1 'polypeptide(L)'
;MTQAPSWQSFPLFEQTARWFERAHAALLGELPCRQGCSHCCVGIFPVTVLDQQVIQFGLSKLSDSHRNRIVETAAAQITDLTAAVPQLLTNRFVDHWPEQECEQVIDQCSAWPCPALESDGGCAIYQFRPLVCRSMGIPSEDDDHVNGACAVQTSIPLIRLSKALREEEDRLAALEADELEVLRHQQGEEGEEMLLPFAFIPEASSQAISA
;
A
#
# COMPACT_ATOMS: atom_id res chain seq x y z
N MET A 1 30.24 -4.89 -1.79
CA MET A 1 29.59 -4.04 -2.82
C MET A 1 28.30 -4.73 -3.21
N THR A 2 27.26 -4.55 -2.40
CA THR A 2 25.91 -5.06 -2.69
C THR A 2 25.36 -4.22 -3.83
N GLN A 3 25.07 -4.84 -4.99
CA GLN A 3 24.41 -4.14 -6.09
C GLN A 3 23.08 -3.61 -5.56
N ALA A 4 22.80 -2.32 -5.80
CA ALA A 4 21.51 -1.75 -5.49
C ALA A 4 20.43 -2.54 -6.26
N PRO A 5 19.30 -2.90 -5.62
CA PRO A 5 18.20 -3.59 -6.30
C PRO A 5 17.83 -2.83 -7.59
N SER A 6 17.48 -3.57 -8.63
CA SER A 6 16.93 -3.00 -9.85
C SER A 6 15.41 -3.24 -9.86
N TRP A 7 14.66 -2.57 -10.74
CA TRP A 7 13.22 -2.82 -10.88
C TRP A 7 12.89 -4.30 -11.13
N GLN A 8 13.78 -5.01 -11.82
CA GLN A 8 13.68 -6.45 -12.12
C GLN A 8 13.77 -7.34 -10.87
N SER A 9 14.09 -6.76 -9.71
CA SER A 9 14.13 -7.46 -8.44
C SER A 9 12.74 -7.66 -7.81
N PHE A 10 11.67 -7.08 -8.38
CA PHE A 10 10.31 -7.15 -7.85
C PHE A 10 9.29 -7.62 -8.92
N PRO A 11 9.32 -8.90 -9.33
CA PRO A 11 8.51 -9.41 -10.44
C PRO A 11 7.00 -9.34 -10.15
N LEU A 12 6.55 -9.64 -8.94
CA LEU A 12 5.14 -9.52 -8.56
C LEU A 12 4.64 -8.08 -8.66
N PHE A 13 5.40 -7.13 -8.12
CA PHE A 13 5.11 -5.72 -8.25
C PHE A 13 5.02 -5.26 -9.71
N GLU A 14 5.92 -5.71 -10.59
CA GLU A 14 5.84 -5.39 -12.03
C GLU A 14 4.56 -5.91 -12.66
N GLN A 15 4.13 -7.13 -12.31
CA GLN A 15 2.89 -7.72 -12.80
C GLN A 15 1.68 -6.92 -12.33
N THR A 16 1.64 -6.56 -11.05
CA THR A 16 0.63 -5.68 -10.45
C THR A 16 0.58 -4.30 -11.11
N ALA A 17 1.73 -3.70 -11.40
CA ALA A 17 1.79 -2.40 -12.09
C ALA A 17 1.20 -2.49 -13.50
N ARG A 18 1.54 -3.54 -14.26
CA ARG A 18 1.00 -3.78 -15.61
C ARG A 18 -0.49 -4.10 -15.61
N TRP A 19 -0.95 -4.85 -14.61
CA TRP A 19 -2.38 -5.08 -14.40
C TRP A 19 -3.11 -3.75 -14.22
N PHE A 20 -2.63 -2.89 -13.32
CA PHE A 20 -3.24 -1.58 -13.08
C PHE A 20 -3.29 -0.72 -14.35
N GLU A 21 -2.22 -0.66 -15.14
CA GLU A 21 -2.21 0.09 -16.41
C GLU A 21 -3.27 -0.42 -17.39
N ARG A 22 -3.45 -1.74 -17.49
CA ARG A 22 -4.47 -2.34 -18.36
C ARG A 22 -5.89 -2.15 -17.83
N ALA A 23 -6.09 -2.31 -16.54
CA ALA A 23 -7.37 -2.03 -15.88
C ALA A 23 -7.78 -0.56 -16.07
N HIS A 24 -6.85 0.37 -15.81
CA HIS A 24 -7.06 1.78 -16.01
C HIS A 24 -7.36 2.14 -17.47
N ALA A 25 -6.63 1.55 -18.43
CA ALA A 25 -6.89 1.75 -19.86
C ALA A 25 -8.26 1.19 -20.30
N ALA A 26 -8.68 0.05 -19.75
CA ALA A 26 -9.98 -0.56 -20.03
C ALA A 26 -11.17 0.31 -19.57
N LEU A 27 -10.92 1.22 -18.63
CA LEU A 27 -11.90 2.16 -18.09
C LEU A 27 -11.93 3.50 -18.86
N LEU A 28 -11.28 3.56 -20.04
CA LEU A 28 -11.42 4.63 -21.04
C LEU A 28 -11.18 6.07 -20.53
N GLY A 29 -10.44 6.25 -19.44
CA GLY A 29 -10.20 7.57 -18.83
C GLY A 29 -11.33 8.08 -17.92
N GLU A 30 -12.33 7.24 -17.65
CA GLU A 30 -13.40 7.51 -16.66
C GLU A 30 -12.91 7.34 -15.22
N LEU A 31 -11.69 6.82 -15.03
CA LEU A 31 -11.03 6.80 -13.73
C LEU A 31 -10.37 8.14 -13.40
N PRO A 32 -10.77 8.78 -12.29
CA PRO A 32 -10.08 9.97 -11.79
C PRO A 32 -8.68 9.65 -11.24
N CYS A 33 -8.43 8.39 -10.87
CA CYS A 33 -7.19 7.96 -10.23
C CYS A 33 -5.99 8.06 -11.18
N ARG A 34 -5.26 9.17 -11.07
CA ARG A 34 -3.99 9.46 -11.75
C ARG A 34 -3.06 10.22 -10.81
N GLN A 35 -1.81 10.44 -11.21
CA GLN A 35 -0.90 11.28 -10.43
C GLN A 35 -1.53 12.67 -10.20
N GLY A 36 -1.56 13.11 -8.93
CA GLY A 36 -2.24 14.34 -8.49
C GLY A 36 -3.68 14.13 -7.97
N CYS A 37 -4.24 12.92 -8.06
CA CYS A 37 -5.42 12.54 -7.28
C CYS A 37 -4.98 11.99 -5.92
N SER A 38 -5.54 12.53 -4.83
CA SER A 38 -5.15 12.19 -3.45
C SER A 38 -6.29 11.62 -2.60
N HIS A 39 -7.46 11.33 -3.18
CA HIS A 39 -8.63 10.92 -2.42
C HIS A 39 -8.46 9.57 -1.70
N CYS A 40 -7.69 8.64 -2.27
CA CYS A 40 -7.30 7.39 -1.61
C CYS A 40 -5.97 7.49 -0.84
N CYS A 41 -5.33 8.66 -0.80
CA CYS A 41 -4.07 8.89 -0.10
C CYS A 41 -4.27 9.41 1.33
N VAL A 42 -5.38 9.00 1.96
CA VAL A 42 -5.74 9.29 3.35
C VAL A 42 -6.18 8.00 4.03
N GLY A 43 -5.95 7.91 5.33
CA GLY A 43 -6.12 6.68 6.10
C GLY A 43 -4.85 5.86 6.21
N ILE A 44 -4.90 4.89 7.13
CA ILE A 44 -3.92 3.81 7.22
C ILE A 44 -4.61 2.50 6.87
N PHE A 45 -3.86 1.55 6.35
CA PHE A 45 -4.34 0.21 6.00
C PHE A 45 -3.16 -0.77 6.08
N PRO A 46 -3.43 -2.07 6.21
CA PRO A 46 -2.39 -3.09 6.14
C PRO A 46 -1.72 -3.10 4.76
N VAL A 47 -0.41 -3.27 4.76
CA VAL A 47 0.44 -3.54 3.60
C VAL A 47 1.38 -4.68 3.96
N THR A 48 1.84 -5.40 2.95
CA THR A 48 2.67 -6.58 3.16
C THR A 48 4.14 -6.22 3.36
N VAL A 49 4.96 -7.15 3.86
CA VAL A 49 6.43 -7.02 3.85
C VAL A 49 6.99 -6.89 2.43
N LEU A 50 6.33 -7.47 1.42
CA LEU A 50 6.71 -7.30 0.01
C LEU A 50 6.45 -5.87 -0.45
N ASP A 51 5.31 -5.29 -0.08
CA ASP A 51 5.02 -3.88 -0.30
C ASP A 51 6.04 -2.96 0.40
N GLN A 52 6.44 -3.26 1.63
CA GLN A 52 7.47 -2.52 2.34
C GLN A 52 8.78 -2.50 1.54
N GLN A 53 9.23 -3.64 0.99
CA GLN A 53 10.45 -3.68 0.18
C GLN A 53 10.37 -2.76 -1.05
N VAL A 54 9.22 -2.75 -1.73
CA VAL A 54 8.97 -1.88 -2.88
C VAL A 54 8.91 -0.40 -2.48
N ILE A 55 8.25 -0.08 -1.37
CA ILE A 55 8.18 1.28 -0.81
C ILE A 55 9.58 1.78 -0.46
N GLN A 56 10.37 0.98 0.27
CA GLN A 56 11.75 1.30 0.63
C GLN A 56 12.64 1.49 -0.60
N PHE A 57 12.45 0.65 -1.62
CA PHE A 57 13.11 0.84 -2.91
C PHE A 57 12.72 2.17 -3.56
N GLY A 58 11.43 2.51 -3.57
CA GLY A 58 10.94 3.80 -4.08
C GLY A 58 11.52 5.00 -3.33
N LEU A 59 11.57 4.94 -1.99
CA LEU A 59 12.21 5.96 -1.16
C LEU A 59 13.69 6.15 -1.51
N SER A 60 14.41 5.06 -1.81
CA SER A 60 15.82 5.12 -2.21
C SER A 60 16.06 5.88 -3.53
N LYS A 61 15.02 6.07 -4.36
CA LYS A 61 15.07 6.83 -5.61
C LYS A 61 14.78 8.32 -5.44
N LEU A 62 14.30 8.73 -4.26
CA LEU A 62 14.00 10.13 -3.97
C LEU A 62 15.26 10.89 -3.52
N SER A 63 15.18 12.22 -3.63
CA SER A 63 16.16 13.10 -2.99
C SER A 63 16.12 12.93 -1.47
N ASP A 64 17.24 13.20 -0.81
CA ASP A 64 17.33 13.10 0.66
C ASP A 64 16.27 13.97 1.35
N SER A 65 15.97 15.16 0.81
CA SER A 65 14.95 16.05 1.35
C SER A 65 13.55 15.43 1.31
N HIS A 66 13.13 14.84 0.19
CA HIS A 66 11.81 14.20 0.10
C HIS A 66 11.77 12.93 0.95
N ARG A 67 12.83 12.12 0.91
CA ARG A 67 12.92 10.89 1.69
C ARG A 67 12.83 11.17 3.20
N ASN A 68 13.59 12.15 3.70
CA ASN A 68 13.57 12.50 5.13
C ASN A 68 12.19 13.02 5.57
N ARG A 69 11.55 13.88 4.78
CA ARG A 69 10.18 14.36 5.06
C ARG A 69 9.18 13.21 5.21
N ILE A 70 9.23 12.24 4.31
CA ILE A 70 8.34 11.07 4.33
C ILE A 70 8.60 10.22 5.57
N VAL A 71 9.87 9.92 5.86
CA VAL A 71 10.28 9.14 7.04
C VAL A 71 9.89 9.85 8.35
N GLU A 72 10.08 11.16 8.44
CA GLU A 72 9.67 11.97 9.61
C GLU A 72 8.16 11.95 9.81
N THR A 73 7.38 12.05 8.73
CA THR A 73 5.91 11.97 8.78
C THR A 73 5.47 10.60 9.27
N ALA A 74 6.05 9.53 8.73
CA ALA A 74 5.77 8.16 9.13
C ALA A 74 6.15 7.91 10.60
N ALA A 75 7.31 8.40 11.06
CA ALA A 75 7.77 8.26 12.44
C ALA A 75 6.84 8.98 13.43
N ALA A 76 6.34 10.17 13.07
CA ALA A 76 5.34 10.88 13.88
C ALA A 76 4.02 10.09 13.98
N GLN A 77 3.52 9.57 12.85
CA GLN A 77 2.32 8.73 12.83
C GLN A 77 2.49 7.45 13.65
N ILE A 78 3.64 6.78 13.57
CA ILE A 78 3.95 5.60 14.39
C ILE A 78 3.98 5.96 15.87
N THR A 79 4.51 7.13 16.24
CA THR A 79 4.52 7.60 17.63
C THR A 79 3.10 7.77 18.16
N ASP A 80 2.23 8.44 17.41
CA ASP A 80 0.83 8.63 17.80
C ASP A 80 0.07 7.30 17.84
N LEU A 81 0.33 6.42 16.86
CA LEU A 81 -0.31 5.12 16.74
C LEU A 81 0.08 4.18 17.88
N THR A 82 1.36 4.14 18.24
CA THR A 82 1.86 3.30 19.35
C THR A 82 1.47 3.84 20.72
N ALA A 83 1.24 5.15 20.85
CA ALA A 83 0.64 5.72 22.07
C ALA A 83 -0.81 5.26 22.26
N ALA A 84 -1.59 5.14 21.18
CA ALA A 84 -2.96 4.64 21.22
C ALA A 84 -3.03 3.11 21.30
N VAL A 85 -2.07 2.41 20.68
CA VAL A 85 -2.04 0.95 20.53
C VAL A 85 -0.64 0.41 20.91
N PRO A 86 -0.34 0.30 22.21
CA PRO A 86 1.02 0.00 22.68
C PRO A 86 1.61 -1.33 22.22
N GLN A 87 0.78 -2.32 21.85
CA GLN A 87 1.25 -3.60 21.32
C GLN A 87 2.08 -3.46 20.03
N LEU A 88 1.86 -2.38 19.27
CA LEU A 88 2.62 -2.06 18.06
C LEU A 88 4.08 -1.65 18.35
N LEU A 89 4.43 -1.31 19.60
CA LEU A 89 5.83 -1.09 19.99
C LEU A 89 6.61 -2.39 19.95
N THR A 90 6.02 -3.49 20.39
CA THR A 90 6.70 -4.78 20.49
C THR A 90 6.56 -5.62 19.23
N ASN A 91 5.43 -5.50 18.54
CA ASN A 91 5.17 -6.23 17.30
C ASN A 91 4.42 -5.33 16.32
N ARG A 92 5.09 -4.92 15.24
CA ARG A 92 4.52 -4.05 14.19
C ARG A 92 3.49 -4.77 13.29
N PHE A 93 3.42 -6.09 13.40
CA PHE A 93 2.61 -6.93 12.54
C PHE A 93 1.19 -7.12 13.07
N VAL A 94 0.24 -7.21 12.15
CA VAL A 94 -1.21 -7.24 12.45
C VAL A 94 -1.90 -8.54 12.01
N ASP A 95 -1.17 -9.55 11.53
CA ASP A 95 -1.69 -10.78 10.89
C ASP A 95 -2.69 -11.57 11.74
N HIS A 96 -2.57 -11.46 13.06
CA HIS A 96 -3.35 -12.24 14.03
C HIS A 96 -4.29 -11.39 14.86
N TRP A 97 -4.48 -10.12 14.48
CA TRP A 97 -5.41 -9.26 15.16
C TRP A 97 -6.85 -9.67 14.81
N PRO A 98 -7.79 -9.59 15.76
CA PRO A 98 -9.20 -9.67 15.44
C PRO A 98 -9.55 -8.57 14.43
N GLU A 99 -10.31 -8.91 13.39
CA GLU A 99 -10.73 -7.99 12.32
C GLU A 99 -11.28 -6.67 12.88
N GLN A 100 -12.16 -6.76 13.88
CA GLN A 100 -12.76 -5.59 14.54
C GLN A 100 -11.73 -4.68 15.22
N GLU A 101 -10.66 -5.22 15.81
CA GLU A 101 -9.60 -4.41 16.43
C GLU A 101 -8.77 -3.69 15.36
N CYS A 102 -8.48 -4.37 14.25
CA CYS A 102 -7.79 -3.77 13.11
C CYS A 102 -8.62 -2.63 12.49
N GLU A 103 -9.91 -2.88 12.23
CA GLU A 103 -10.86 -1.88 11.72
C GLU A 103 -10.95 -0.65 12.62
N GLN A 104 -11.03 -0.84 13.94
CA GLN A 104 -11.10 0.27 14.89
C GLN A 104 -9.88 1.20 14.80
N VAL A 105 -8.69 0.63 14.62
CA VAL A 105 -7.45 1.42 14.50
C VAL A 105 -7.40 2.13 13.15
N ILE A 106 -7.80 1.45 12.07
CA ILE A 106 -7.91 2.04 10.73
C ILE A 106 -8.87 3.23 10.73
N ASP A 107 -10.06 3.08 11.33
CA ASP A 107 -11.09 4.11 11.39
C ASP A 107 -10.64 5.35 12.17
N GLN A 108 -9.95 5.15 13.30
CA GLN A 108 -9.40 6.24 14.11
C GLN A 108 -8.38 7.08 13.35
N CYS A 109 -7.67 6.46 12.41
CA CYS A 109 -6.63 7.07 11.59
C CYS A 109 -7.09 7.41 10.17
N SER A 110 -8.40 7.32 9.87
CA SER A 110 -8.98 7.53 8.52
C SER A 110 -8.68 8.91 7.91
N ALA A 111 -8.43 9.92 8.75
CA ALA A 111 -8.09 11.27 8.30
C ALA A 111 -6.57 11.51 8.12
N TRP A 112 -5.72 10.54 8.46
CA TRP A 112 -4.27 10.72 8.41
C TRP A 112 -3.80 10.72 6.96
N PRO A 113 -2.96 11.69 6.52
CA PRO A 113 -2.41 11.65 5.18
C PRO A 113 -1.40 10.50 5.05
N CYS A 114 -1.34 9.86 3.89
CA CYS A 114 -0.25 8.94 3.58
C CYS A 114 1.12 9.67 3.73
N PRO A 115 2.15 9.07 4.33
CA PRO A 115 3.47 9.69 4.45
C PRO A 115 4.07 10.18 3.11
N ALA A 116 3.76 9.47 2.01
CA ALA A 116 4.20 9.82 0.67
C ALA A 116 3.35 10.92 -0.02
N LEU A 117 2.30 11.42 0.61
CA LEU A 117 1.48 12.50 0.05
C LEU A 117 2.27 13.81 0.07
N GLU A 118 2.32 14.48 -1.08
CA GLU A 118 2.92 15.79 -1.28
C GLU A 118 1.86 16.89 -1.15
N SER A 119 2.33 18.12 -0.88
CA SER A 119 1.44 19.29 -0.70
C SER A 119 0.62 19.66 -1.94
N ASP A 120 1.04 19.23 -3.13
CA ASP A 120 0.34 19.42 -4.39
C ASP A 120 -0.71 18.31 -4.68
N GLY A 121 -0.89 17.36 -3.75
CA GLY A 121 -1.76 16.19 -3.91
C GLY A 121 -1.12 15.03 -4.66
N GLY A 122 0.16 15.14 -5.06
CA GLY A 122 0.91 14.05 -5.66
C GLY A 122 1.37 12.99 -4.66
N CYS A 123 1.63 11.78 -5.15
CA CYS A 123 2.34 10.76 -4.37
C CYS A 123 3.82 10.77 -4.76
N ALA A 124 4.71 10.99 -3.79
CA ALA A 124 6.16 11.04 -4.01
C ALA A 124 6.71 9.73 -4.60
N ILE A 125 6.09 8.59 -4.24
CA ILE A 125 6.45 7.26 -4.71
C ILE A 125 5.39 6.69 -5.68
N TYR A 126 4.70 7.53 -6.45
CA TYR A 126 3.56 7.11 -7.28
C TYR A 126 3.81 5.87 -8.16
N GLN A 127 5.04 5.74 -8.69
CA GLN A 127 5.43 4.58 -9.50
C GLN A 127 5.57 3.30 -8.68
N PHE A 128 5.92 3.40 -7.39
CA PHE A 128 6.18 2.31 -6.44
C PHE A 128 5.00 2.02 -5.51
N ARG A 129 3.79 2.40 -5.92
CA ARG A 129 2.58 2.13 -5.12
C ARG A 129 2.31 0.62 -5.03
N PRO A 130 2.05 0.08 -3.82
CA PRO A 130 1.51 -1.25 -3.56
C PRO A 130 0.31 -1.65 -4.42
N LEU A 131 0.00 -2.96 -4.44
CA LEU A 131 -1.23 -3.47 -5.08
C LEU A 131 -2.48 -2.80 -4.50
N VAL A 132 -2.60 -2.77 -3.17
CA VAL A 132 -3.75 -2.14 -2.47
C VAL A 132 -3.94 -0.67 -2.87
N CYS A 133 -2.85 0.09 -3.01
CA CYS A 133 -2.90 1.49 -3.45
C CYS A 133 -3.38 1.64 -4.91
N ARG A 134 -3.22 0.61 -5.74
CA ARG A 134 -3.61 0.59 -7.15
C ARG A 134 -5.05 0.14 -7.31
N SER A 135 -5.42 -0.95 -6.63
CA SER A 135 -6.78 -1.52 -6.66
C SER A 135 -7.82 -0.61 -6.01
N MET A 136 -7.45 0.16 -4.97
CA MET A 136 -8.35 1.16 -4.37
C MET A 136 -8.91 2.20 -5.35
N GLY A 137 -8.25 2.42 -6.49
CA GLY A 137 -8.73 3.32 -7.54
C GLY A 137 -9.54 2.64 -8.64
N ILE A 138 -9.78 1.33 -8.54
CA ILE A 138 -10.43 0.49 -9.55
C ILE A 138 -11.86 0.13 -9.07
N PRO A 139 -12.89 0.19 -9.93
CA PRO A 139 -14.25 -0.14 -9.54
C PRO A 139 -14.37 -1.63 -9.24
N SER A 140 -15.00 -1.98 -8.11
CA SER A 140 -15.26 -3.36 -7.72
C SER A 140 -16.62 -3.85 -8.22
N GLU A 141 -16.78 -5.16 -8.30
CA GLU A 141 -18.05 -5.81 -8.63
C GLU A 141 -18.49 -6.69 -7.47
N ASP A 142 -19.74 -6.51 -7.02
CA ASP A 142 -20.37 -7.31 -5.98
C ASP A 142 -21.84 -7.57 -6.36
N ASP A 143 -22.30 -8.81 -6.21
CA ASP A 143 -23.67 -9.24 -6.54
C ASP A 143 -24.20 -8.71 -7.91
N ASP A 144 -23.41 -8.85 -8.98
CA ASP A 144 -23.67 -8.31 -10.34
C ASP A 144 -23.77 -6.77 -10.45
N HIS A 145 -23.47 -6.03 -9.38
CA HIS A 145 -23.42 -4.56 -9.35
C HIS A 145 -21.99 -4.06 -9.44
N VAL A 146 -21.78 -2.96 -10.18
CA VAL A 146 -20.49 -2.26 -10.22
C VAL A 146 -20.53 -1.11 -9.23
N ASN A 147 -19.60 -1.10 -8.29
CA ASN A 147 -19.41 -0.04 -7.32
C ASN A 147 -18.29 0.90 -7.78
N GLY A 148 -18.50 2.21 -7.61
CA GLY A 148 -17.43 3.18 -7.82
C GLY A 148 -16.32 2.97 -6.79
N ALA A 149 -15.06 3.10 -7.20
CA ALA A 149 -13.91 2.86 -6.32
C ALA A 149 -13.83 3.89 -5.18
N CYS A 150 -14.29 5.12 -5.44
CA CYS A 150 -14.25 6.21 -4.48
C CYS A 150 -15.26 7.32 -4.81
N ALA A 151 -15.43 8.27 -3.89
CA ALA A 151 -16.42 9.34 -4.02
C ALA A 151 -16.17 10.30 -5.19
N VAL A 152 -14.95 10.34 -5.74
CA VAL A 152 -14.63 11.18 -6.91
C VAL A 152 -14.85 10.48 -8.25
N GLN A 153 -15.13 9.17 -8.25
CA GLN A 153 -15.48 8.42 -9.45
C GLN A 153 -16.98 8.61 -9.76
N THR A 154 -17.32 9.76 -10.35
CA THR A 154 -18.71 10.17 -10.58
C THR A 154 -19.24 9.91 -12.00
N SER A 155 -18.44 9.28 -12.86
CA SER A 155 -18.83 8.97 -14.24
C SER A 155 -19.92 7.91 -14.30
N ILE A 156 -20.96 8.17 -15.10
CA ILE A 156 -22.11 7.27 -15.30
C ILE A 156 -22.32 7.08 -16.81
N PRO A 157 -22.45 5.83 -17.32
CA PRO A 157 -22.46 4.58 -16.56
C PRO A 157 -21.08 4.19 -16.02
N LEU A 158 -21.07 3.55 -14.85
CA LEU A 158 -19.85 2.89 -14.36
C LEU A 158 -19.47 1.76 -15.31
N ILE A 159 -18.22 1.76 -15.78
CA ILE A 159 -17.73 0.74 -16.70
C ILE A 159 -17.35 -0.51 -15.89
N ARG A 160 -17.95 -1.64 -16.23
CA ARG A 160 -17.57 -2.95 -15.69
C ARG A 160 -16.25 -3.38 -16.34
N LEU A 161 -15.24 -3.71 -15.53
CA LEU A 161 -14.02 -4.34 -16.03
C LEU A 161 -14.34 -5.68 -16.72
N SER A 162 -13.43 -6.18 -17.55
CA SER A 162 -13.61 -7.52 -18.11
C SER A 162 -13.40 -8.57 -17.01
N LYS A 163 -14.11 -9.70 -17.13
CA LYS A 163 -13.91 -10.84 -16.23
C LYS A 163 -12.43 -11.27 -16.15
N ALA A 164 -11.74 -11.26 -17.28
CA ALA A 164 -10.32 -11.61 -17.35
C ALA A 164 -9.41 -10.68 -16.54
N LEU A 165 -9.72 -9.38 -16.46
CA LEU A 165 -8.95 -8.42 -15.65
C LEU A 165 -9.22 -8.58 -14.16
N ARG A 166 -10.46 -8.91 -13.77
CA ARG A 166 -10.80 -9.23 -12.37
C ARG A 166 -10.14 -10.51 -11.89
N GLU A 167 -10.27 -11.58 -12.67
CA GLU A 167 -9.59 -12.86 -12.37
C GLU A 167 -8.06 -12.74 -12.41
N GLU A 168 -7.52 -11.70 -13.02
CA GLU A 168 -6.09 -11.41 -12.93
C GLU A 168 -5.69 -10.77 -11.60
N GLU A 169 -6.51 -9.87 -11.06
CA GLU A 169 -6.31 -9.30 -9.72
C GLU A 169 -6.30 -10.41 -8.65
N ASP A 170 -7.29 -11.32 -8.70
CA ASP A 170 -7.37 -12.47 -7.80
C ASP A 170 -6.11 -13.36 -7.88
N ARG A 171 -5.59 -13.57 -9.10
CA ARG A 171 -4.37 -14.35 -9.32
C ARG A 171 -3.14 -13.64 -8.78
N LEU A 172 -3.06 -12.31 -8.89
CA LEU A 172 -1.95 -11.54 -8.33
C LEU A 172 -1.95 -11.59 -6.80
N ALA A 173 -3.12 -11.48 -6.17
CA ALA A 173 -3.26 -11.65 -4.72
C ALA A 173 -2.84 -13.06 -4.27
N ALA A 174 -3.21 -14.11 -5.01
CA ALA A 174 -2.78 -15.48 -4.72
C ALA A 174 -1.26 -15.66 -4.86
N LEU A 175 -0.64 -15.05 -5.88
CA LEU A 175 0.82 -15.07 -6.04
C LEU A 175 1.53 -14.31 -4.92
N GLU A 176 0.95 -13.21 -4.43
CA GLU A 176 1.47 -12.49 -3.26
C GLU A 176 1.49 -13.39 -2.02
N ALA A 177 0.38 -14.07 -1.73
CA ALA A 177 0.30 -15.01 -0.62
C ALA A 177 1.34 -16.14 -0.73
N ASP A 178 1.55 -16.70 -1.93
CA ASP A 178 2.58 -17.72 -2.17
C ASP A 178 4.00 -17.17 -1.93
N GLU A 179 4.31 -15.94 -2.38
CA GLU A 179 5.61 -15.30 -2.16
C GLU A 179 5.85 -14.98 -0.67
N LEU A 180 4.82 -14.56 0.06
CA LEU A 180 4.88 -14.32 1.51
C LEU A 180 5.16 -15.60 2.29
N GLU A 181 4.50 -16.71 1.95
CA GLU A 181 4.75 -18.02 2.58
C GLU A 181 6.21 -18.46 2.39
N VAL A 182 6.75 -18.28 1.18
CA VAL A 182 8.16 -18.59 0.88
C VAL A 182 9.09 -17.70 1.70
N LEU A 183 8.80 -16.40 1.79
CA LEU A 183 9.60 -15.45 2.56
C LEU A 183 9.61 -15.82 4.05
N ARG A 184 8.44 -16.13 4.62
CA ARG A 184 8.29 -16.58 6.01
C ARG A 184 9.14 -17.81 6.30
N HIS A 185 9.14 -18.80 5.41
CA HIS A 185 9.99 -19.99 5.54
C HIS A 185 11.50 -19.71 5.47
N GLN A 186 11.92 -18.71 4.69
CA GLN A 186 13.34 -18.38 4.50
C GLN A 186 13.92 -17.48 5.59
N GLN A 187 13.15 -16.48 6.01
CA GLN A 187 13.61 -15.42 6.91
C GLN A 187 13.14 -15.60 8.35
N GLY A 188 12.12 -16.44 8.59
CA GLY A 188 11.54 -16.61 9.92
C GLY A 188 10.90 -15.32 10.45
N GLU A 189 10.40 -14.46 9.55
CA GLU A 189 9.72 -13.21 9.89
C GLU A 189 8.60 -13.46 10.90
N GLU A 190 8.42 -12.51 11.82
CA GLU A 190 7.42 -12.58 12.91
C GLU A 190 5.98 -12.28 12.42
N GLY A 191 5.81 -11.78 11.19
CA GLY A 191 4.53 -11.50 10.55
C GLY A 191 4.67 -11.05 9.09
N GLU A 192 3.56 -10.88 8.38
CA GLU A 192 3.50 -10.59 6.94
C GLU A 192 2.86 -9.22 6.65
N GLU A 193 1.90 -8.80 7.46
CA GLU A 193 1.14 -7.55 7.29
C GLU A 193 1.44 -6.52 8.38
N MET A 194 1.62 -5.25 7.99
CA MET A 194 1.81 -4.13 8.90
C MET A 194 1.01 -2.91 8.46
N LEU A 195 0.70 -1.99 9.38
CA LEU A 195 0.02 -0.74 9.00
C LEU A 195 0.95 0.16 8.18
N LEU A 196 0.40 0.78 7.14
CA LEU A 196 1.12 1.57 6.12
C LEU A 196 2.26 2.47 6.64
N PRO A 197 2.13 3.23 7.75
CA PRO A 197 3.24 4.06 8.26
C PRO A 197 4.52 3.26 8.53
N PHE A 198 4.41 2.02 9.04
CA PHE A 198 5.57 1.16 9.31
C PHE A 198 6.35 0.79 8.05
N ALA A 199 5.67 0.69 6.89
CA ALA A 199 6.33 0.37 5.63
C ALA A 199 7.28 1.48 5.14
N PHE A 200 7.13 2.71 5.64
CA PHE A 200 8.02 3.83 5.31
C PHE A 200 9.28 3.90 6.19
N ILE A 201 9.33 3.14 7.29
CA ILE A 201 10.48 3.10 8.19
C ILE A 201 11.33 1.84 7.91
N PRO A 202 12.67 1.96 7.81
CA PRO A 202 13.55 0.80 7.70
C PRO A 202 13.46 -0.10 8.94
N GLU A 203 13.59 -1.42 8.77
CA GLU A 203 13.55 -2.40 9.86
C GLU A 203 14.50 -2.08 11.03
N ALA A 204 15.72 -1.61 10.72
CA ALA A 204 16.71 -1.23 11.72
C ALA A 204 16.29 -0.03 12.60
N SER A 205 15.39 0.83 12.09
CA SER A 205 14.86 1.97 12.82
C SER A 205 13.59 1.61 13.60
N SER A 206 12.83 0.61 13.16
CA SER A 206 11.66 0.11 13.89
C SER A 206 12.05 -0.53 15.23
N GLN A 207 13.17 -1.25 15.30
CA GLN A 207 13.68 -1.84 16.56
C GLN A 207 14.14 -0.79 17.58
N ALA A 208 14.53 0.41 17.13
CA ALA A 208 14.97 1.50 18.00
C ALA A 208 13.80 2.30 18.60
N ILE A 209 12.60 2.21 18.01
CA ILE A 209 11.36 2.82 18.54
C ILE A 209 10.76 1.92 19.64
N SER A 210 11.08 0.62 19.61
CA SER A 210 10.70 -0.38 20.61
C SER A 210 11.56 -0.38 21.90
N ALA A 211 12.63 0.43 21.96
CA ALA A 211 13.63 0.45 23.04
C ALA A 211 13.55 1.75 23.86
#